data_AF-A0A382U3P3-F1
#
_entry.id   AF-A0A382U3P3-F1
#
_cell.length_a   1.000
_cell.length_b   1.000
_cell.length_c   1.000
_cell.angle_alpha   90.00
_cell.angle_beta   90.00
_cell.angle_gamma   90.00
#
_symmetry.space_group_name_H-M   'P 1'
#
loop_
_entity.id
_entity.type
_entity.pdbx_description
1 polymer ?
#
loop_
_entity_poly.entity_id
_entity_poly.type
_entity_poly.pdbx_seq_one_letter_code
_entity_poly.pdbx_strand_id
1 'polypeptide(L)'
;LETGATDAAVDYTSGSGNDTLVFNYTVASGNVSDDLDYKGTTSLAVGTSILDLAGNGLVTTLATPGATNSISVNKAIIIDGAVPTIDSVSTTTADGYYKEGDSLDIVLFVSEELAVTGTPRITLETGEADASVTFTSNADSQQLLFRYTIAAGHNSSDLDYTDTTSVALDGGTILDLAGNPLPLTLAVPGQAGSISPTNALVVDTQAPACSLAYFNFTQPLLSNLGKGEDRLDIKAMFNEKIKSSPTLSVFWPVATDSTHVDKGFTGSEDDDSTWTYTITALPELTTYTGNITVRL
;
A
#
# COMPACT_ATOMS: atom_id res chain seq x y z
N LEU A 1 -32.29 -12.85 23.98
CA LEU A 1 -31.78 -13.49 22.77
C LEU A 1 -30.30 -13.73 22.98
N GLU A 2 -29.81 -14.89 22.58
CA GLU A 2 -28.39 -15.23 22.65
C GLU A 2 -27.67 -14.54 21.48
N THR A 3 -26.99 -13.44 21.81
CA THR A 3 -26.43 -12.48 20.84
C THR A 3 -24.94 -12.22 21.10
N GLY A 4 -24.25 -13.21 21.68
CA GLY A 4 -22.81 -13.19 21.89
C GLY A 4 -22.44 -12.97 23.36
N ALA A 5 -21.41 -12.18 23.63
CA ALA A 5 -20.91 -11.97 25.01
C ALA A 5 -21.98 -11.36 25.95
N THR A 6 -22.93 -10.62 25.38
CA THR A 6 -24.08 -10.06 26.10
C THR A 6 -25.37 -10.43 25.37
N ASP A 7 -26.32 -10.98 26.11
CA ASP A 7 -27.66 -11.29 25.61
C ASP A 7 -28.51 -10.04 25.46
N ALA A 8 -29.24 -9.94 24.35
CA ALA A 8 -30.22 -8.88 24.15
C ALA A 8 -31.53 -9.22 24.87
N ALA A 9 -32.00 -8.34 25.75
CA ALA A 9 -33.38 -8.35 26.23
C ALA A 9 -34.29 -7.67 25.19
N VAL A 10 -35.46 -8.25 24.93
CA VAL A 10 -36.42 -7.73 23.95
C VAL A 10 -37.78 -7.58 24.62
N ASP A 11 -38.30 -6.36 24.59
CA ASP A 11 -39.59 -6.05 25.18
C ASP A 11 -40.75 -6.43 24.25
N TYR A 12 -41.89 -6.71 24.88
CA TYR A 12 -43.14 -6.97 24.18
C TYR A 12 -43.56 -5.76 23.35
N THR A 13 -43.81 -5.98 22.05
CA THR A 13 -44.22 -4.93 21.12
C THR A 13 -45.74 -4.87 20.96
N SER A 14 -46.37 -5.99 20.61
CA SER A 14 -47.81 -6.04 20.27
C SER A 14 -48.36 -7.47 20.24
N GLY A 15 -49.67 -7.63 20.04
CA GLY A 15 -50.34 -8.95 19.94
C GLY A 15 -51.42 -9.24 20.99
N SER A 16 -51.72 -8.28 21.87
CA SER A 16 -52.74 -8.45 22.91
C SER A 16 -54.12 -8.65 22.28
N GLY A 17 -54.89 -9.60 22.81
CA GLY A 17 -56.18 -10.00 22.24
C GLY A 17 -56.08 -10.99 21.07
N ASN A 18 -54.86 -11.37 20.65
CA ASN A 18 -54.61 -12.39 19.62
C ASN A 18 -53.90 -13.61 20.22
N ASP A 19 -53.68 -14.63 19.40
CA ASP A 19 -52.92 -15.85 19.72
C ASP A 19 -51.40 -15.71 19.50
N THR A 20 -50.95 -14.53 19.10
CA THR A 20 -49.55 -14.25 18.73
C THR A 20 -49.03 -13.05 19.51
N LEU A 21 -47.90 -13.21 20.19
CA LEU A 21 -47.13 -12.11 20.79
C LEU A 21 -45.99 -11.71 19.86
N VAL A 22 -45.79 -10.42 19.67
CA VAL A 22 -44.77 -9.85 18.78
C VAL A 22 -43.72 -9.15 19.63
N PHE A 23 -42.45 -9.45 19.33
CA PHE A 23 -41.26 -8.84 19.91
C PHE A 23 -40.42 -8.28 18.76
N ASN A 24 -39.97 -7.03 18.90
CA ASN A 24 -39.13 -6.38 17.88
C ASN A 24 -37.70 -6.29 18.40
N TYR A 25 -36.79 -6.98 17.72
CA TYR A 25 -35.37 -6.92 18.00
C TYR A 25 -34.65 -6.12 16.92
N THR A 26 -33.81 -5.18 17.34
CA THR A 26 -32.88 -4.44 16.46
C THR A 26 -31.47 -4.87 16.84
N VAL A 27 -30.72 -5.36 15.85
CA VAL A 27 -29.33 -5.77 16.05
C VAL A 27 -28.50 -4.55 16.49
N ALA A 28 -27.86 -4.66 17.65
CA ALA A 28 -26.94 -3.65 18.14
C ALA A 28 -25.50 -3.99 17.72
N SER A 29 -24.62 -2.98 17.72
CA SER A 29 -23.19 -3.19 17.47
C SER A 29 -22.59 -4.22 18.43
N GLY A 30 -21.80 -5.14 17.90
CA GLY A 30 -21.18 -6.26 18.61
C GLY A 30 -22.12 -7.42 18.94
N ASN A 31 -23.40 -7.36 18.59
CA ASN A 31 -24.30 -8.51 18.73
C ASN A 31 -23.97 -9.52 17.63
N VAL A 32 -23.68 -10.76 18.01
CA VAL A 32 -23.27 -11.83 17.10
C VAL A 32 -23.96 -13.14 17.44
N SER A 33 -24.42 -13.88 16.45
CA SER A 33 -25.01 -15.20 16.63
C SER A 33 -25.01 -15.96 15.30
N ASP A 34 -24.41 -17.16 15.27
CA ASP A 34 -24.41 -18.00 14.07
C ASP A 34 -25.79 -18.61 13.80
N ASP A 35 -26.60 -18.78 14.85
CA ASP A 35 -27.99 -19.22 14.76
C ASP A 35 -28.78 -18.72 15.97
N LEU A 36 -29.52 -17.63 15.76
CA LEU A 36 -30.19 -16.89 16.82
C LEU A 36 -31.20 -17.77 17.57
N ASP A 37 -31.07 -17.79 18.90
CA ASP A 37 -32.08 -18.36 19.78
C ASP A 37 -32.31 -17.48 21.01
N TYR A 38 -33.23 -17.91 21.87
CA TYR A 38 -33.31 -17.40 23.23
C TYR A 38 -32.33 -18.16 24.14
N LYS A 39 -31.81 -17.48 25.18
CA LYS A 39 -30.79 -17.99 26.11
C LYS A 39 -31.12 -19.36 26.73
N GLY A 40 -32.37 -19.58 27.09
CA GLY A 40 -32.84 -20.85 27.64
C GLY A 40 -34.37 -20.93 27.72
N THR A 41 -34.86 -22.06 28.23
CA THR A 41 -36.31 -22.34 28.35
C THR A 41 -37.05 -21.34 29.24
N THR A 42 -36.34 -20.59 30.09
CA THR A 42 -36.87 -19.57 31.00
C THR A 42 -36.72 -18.14 30.46
N SER A 43 -36.32 -17.95 29.20
CA SER A 43 -36.09 -16.60 28.63
C SER A 43 -37.35 -15.75 28.50
N LEU A 44 -38.54 -16.35 28.46
CA LEU A 44 -39.79 -15.60 28.48
C LEU A 44 -40.07 -15.15 29.93
N ALA A 45 -39.57 -13.97 30.28
CA ALA A 45 -39.87 -13.32 31.54
C ALA A 45 -41.23 -12.60 31.43
N VAL A 46 -42.11 -12.89 32.38
CA VAL A 46 -43.41 -12.20 32.50
C VAL A 46 -43.27 -10.98 33.39
N GLY A 47 -43.45 -9.78 32.80
CA GLY A 47 -43.55 -8.52 33.56
C GLY A 47 -44.92 -8.39 34.25
N THR A 48 -46.00 -8.54 33.48
CA THR A 48 -47.39 -8.72 33.98
C THR A 48 -47.89 -10.13 33.62
N SER A 49 -49.04 -10.54 34.18
CA SER A 49 -49.67 -11.82 33.83
C SER A 49 -50.09 -11.84 32.35
N ILE A 50 -49.63 -12.83 31.59
CA ILE A 50 -50.17 -13.17 30.27
C ILE A 50 -51.31 -14.15 30.52
N LEU A 51 -52.54 -13.72 30.25
CA LEU A 51 -53.76 -14.46 30.53
C LEU A 51 -54.55 -14.70 29.24
N ASP A 52 -55.21 -15.85 29.15
CA ASP A 52 -56.27 -16.05 28.17
C ASP A 52 -57.57 -15.30 28.56
N LEU A 53 -58.60 -15.39 27.70
CA LEU A 53 -59.90 -14.75 27.96
C LEU A 53 -60.63 -15.31 29.19
N ALA A 54 -60.29 -16.52 29.64
CA ALA A 54 -60.85 -17.14 30.84
C ALA A 54 -60.02 -16.84 32.11
N GLY A 55 -58.88 -16.15 31.98
CA GLY A 55 -57.99 -15.80 33.08
C GLY A 55 -56.94 -16.88 33.41
N ASN A 56 -56.75 -17.89 32.57
CA ASN A 56 -55.68 -18.87 32.75
C ASN A 56 -54.32 -18.28 32.36
N GLY A 57 -53.29 -18.52 33.17
CA GLY A 57 -51.94 -18.05 32.90
C GLY A 57 -51.22 -18.85 31.80
N LEU A 58 -50.42 -18.16 30.99
CA LEU A 58 -49.54 -18.78 30.00
C LEU A 58 -48.50 -19.69 30.68
N VAL A 59 -48.23 -20.86 30.09
CA VAL A 59 -47.03 -21.65 30.39
C VAL A 59 -45.82 -20.97 29.75
N THR A 60 -44.95 -20.37 30.56
CA THR A 60 -43.82 -19.56 30.07
C THR A 60 -42.56 -20.35 29.74
N THR A 61 -42.57 -21.67 29.97
CA THR A 61 -41.45 -22.54 29.59
C THR A 61 -41.42 -22.71 28.07
N LEU A 62 -40.40 -22.14 27.44
CA LEU A 62 -40.13 -22.30 26.01
C LEU A 62 -39.54 -23.69 25.71
N ALA A 63 -39.53 -24.08 24.44
CA ALA A 63 -38.79 -25.27 23.99
C ALA A 63 -37.30 -25.15 24.34
N THR A 64 -36.59 -26.26 24.51
CA THR A 64 -35.12 -26.21 24.65
C THR A 64 -34.51 -25.54 23.41
N PRO A 65 -33.55 -24.61 23.54
CA PRO A 65 -32.84 -24.08 22.37
C PRO A 65 -32.30 -25.20 21.48
N GLY A 66 -32.46 -25.06 20.16
CA GLY A 66 -32.14 -26.09 19.17
C GLY A 66 -33.12 -27.28 19.07
N ALA A 67 -34.24 -27.27 19.81
CA ALA A 67 -35.30 -28.29 19.67
C ALA A 67 -36.45 -27.79 18.79
N THR A 68 -37.36 -28.69 18.39
CA THR A 68 -38.57 -28.32 17.64
C THR A 68 -39.33 -27.20 18.36
N ASN A 69 -39.72 -26.17 17.59
CA ASN A 69 -40.35 -24.92 18.04
C ASN A 69 -39.41 -23.88 18.70
N SER A 70 -38.09 -24.06 18.72
CA SER A 70 -37.15 -22.97 19.02
C SER A 70 -36.99 -22.01 17.83
N ILE A 71 -36.34 -20.86 18.04
CA ILE A 71 -36.11 -19.90 16.95
C ILE A 71 -35.18 -20.52 15.89
N SER A 72 -34.02 -21.01 16.32
CA SER A 72 -32.99 -21.65 15.50
C SER A 72 -33.51 -22.76 14.58
N VAL A 73 -34.37 -23.64 15.09
CA VAL A 73 -34.94 -24.75 14.29
C VAL A 73 -36.00 -24.27 13.30
N ASN A 74 -36.76 -23.23 13.66
CA ASN A 74 -37.78 -22.68 12.79
C ASN A 74 -37.18 -21.85 11.65
N LYS A 75 -36.05 -21.18 11.91
CA LYS A 75 -35.34 -20.40 10.91
C LYS A 75 -33.88 -20.18 11.33
N ALA A 76 -32.96 -20.50 10.41
CA ALA A 76 -31.57 -20.10 10.55
C ALA A 76 -31.47 -18.57 10.42
N ILE A 77 -31.12 -17.90 11.51
CA ILE A 77 -30.96 -16.44 11.56
C ILE A 77 -29.55 -16.15 12.07
N ILE A 78 -28.69 -15.67 11.18
CA ILE A 78 -27.38 -15.15 11.54
C ILE A 78 -27.54 -13.70 11.96
N ILE A 79 -26.97 -13.35 13.12
CA ILE A 79 -26.84 -11.97 13.58
C ILE A 79 -25.37 -11.61 13.51
N ASP A 80 -25.09 -10.52 12.82
CA ASP A 80 -23.75 -9.97 12.73
C ASP A 80 -23.79 -8.45 12.78
N GLY A 81 -23.52 -7.93 13.96
CA GLY A 81 -23.29 -6.51 14.22
C GLY A 81 -21.83 -6.20 14.49
N ALA A 82 -20.89 -7.10 14.18
CA ALA A 82 -19.47 -6.80 14.26
C ALA A 82 -19.13 -5.77 13.18
N VAL A 83 -18.38 -4.73 13.54
CA VAL A 83 -17.92 -3.74 12.55
C VAL A 83 -16.54 -4.18 12.09
N PRO A 84 -16.28 -4.30 10.78
CA PRO A 84 -14.98 -4.71 10.29
C PRO A 84 -13.91 -3.66 10.58
N THR A 85 -12.65 -4.09 10.66
CA THR A 85 -11.49 -3.22 10.90
C THR A 85 -10.42 -3.36 9.83
N ILE A 86 -9.60 -2.32 9.68
CA ILE A 86 -8.35 -2.36 8.92
C ILE A 86 -7.23 -2.70 9.90
N ASP A 87 -6.56 -3.81 9.68
CA ASP A 87 -5.48 -4.29 10.55
C ASP A 87 -4.14 -3.66 10.15
N SER A 88 -3.86 -3.60 8.85
CA SER A 88 -2.66 -2.97 8.30
C SER A 88 -2.76 -2.72 6.80
N VAL A 89 -1.81 -1.93 6.29
CA VAL A 89 -1.51 -1.80 4.86
C VAL A 89 -0.10 -2.30 4.63
N SER A 90 0.12 -3.15 3.64
CA SER A 90 1.45 -3.63 3.27
C SER A 90 1.50 -3.91 1.77
N THR A 91 2.56 -4.54 1.31
CA THR A 91 2.81 -4.89 -0.08
C THR A 91 3.35 -6.32 -0.16
N THR A 92 2.99 -7.02 -1.23
CA THR A 92 3.60 -8.31 -1.60
C THR A 92 4.80 -8.13 -2.52
N THR A 93 5.07 -6.89 -2.93
CA THR A 93 6.18 -6.54 -3.80
C THR A 93 7.46 -6.50 -2.97
N ALA A 94 8.55 -7.07 -3.50
CA ALA A 94 9.81 -7.15 -2.77
C ALA A 94 10.39 -5.76 -2.50
N ASP A 95 11.19 -5.62 -1.45
CA ASP A 95 11.92 -4.38 -1.19
C ASP A 95 12.89 -4.06 -2.35
N GLY A 96 13.02 -2.78 -2.71
CA GLY A 96 13.90 -2.37 -3.79
C GLY A 96 13.60 -1.00 -4.41
N TYR A 97 14.20 -0.78 -5.57
CA TYR A 97 14.06 0.42 -6.38
C TYR A 97 13.18 0.14 -7.59
N TYR A 98 12.21 1.02 -7.83
CA TYR A 98 11.21 0.91 -8.86
C TYR A 98 11.14 2.17 -9.70
N LYS A 99 10.92 2.01 -11.00
CA LYS A 99 10.87 3.11 -11.98
C LYS A 99 9.52 3.18 -12.67
N GLU A 100 9.38 4.17 -13.55
CA GLU A 100 8.20 4.34 -14.38
C GLU A 100 7.83 3.05 -15.13
N GLY A 101 6.53 2.71 -15.09
CA GLY A 101 5.97 1.52 -15.72
C GLY A 101 6.03 0.24 -14.88
N ASP A 102 6.82 0.20 -13.80
CA ASP A 102 6.78 -0.91 -12.85
C ASP A 102 5.44 -0.92 -12.11
N SER A 103 5.05 -2.11 -11.62
CA SER A 103 3.80 -2.32 -10.89
C SER A 103 4.06 -2.83 -9.48
N LEU A 104 3.42 -2.19 -8.51
CA LEU A 104 3.49 -2.49 -7.09
C LEU A 104 2.10 -2.90 -6.60
N ASP A 105 2.01 -4.03 -5.94
CA ASP A 105 0.78 -4.47 -5.29
C ASP A 105 0.70 -3.87 -3.88
N ILE A 106 -0.37 -3.12 -3.58
CA ILE A 106 -0.67 -2.56 -2.26
C ILE A 106 -1.88 -3.32 -1.70
N VAL A 107 -1.75 -3.84 -0.48
CA VAL A 107 -2.73 -4.74 0.13
C VAL A 107 -3.23 -4.16 1.45
N LEU A 108 -4.55 -4.01 1.55
CA LEU A 108 -5.24 -3.67 2.78
C LEU A 108 -5.70 -4.95 3.48
N PHE A 109 -5.18 -5.22 4.67
CA PHE A 109 -5.57 -6.37 5.49
C PHE A 109 -6.73 -5.97 6.40
N VAL A 110 -7.78 -6.77 6.39
CA VAL A 110 -9.04 -6.48 7.09
C VAL A 110 -9.47 -7.64 7.97
N SER A 111 -10.27 -7.36 9.00
CA SER A 111 -10.64 -8.36 10.01
C SER A 111 -11.57 -9.47 9.53
N GLU A 112 -12.23 -9.30 8.38
CA GLU A 112 -13.23 -10.23 7.84
C GLU A 112 -13.45 -10.03 6.34
N GLU A 113 -14.32 -10.86 5.75
CA GLU A 113 -14.64 -10.79 4.33
C GLU A 113 -15.52 -9.60 3.98
N LEU A 114 -15.06 -8.82 2.99
CA LEU A 114 -15.73 -7.58 2.57
C LEU A 114 -16.20 -7.63 1.12
N ALA A 115 -17.41 -7.12 0.90
CA ALA A 115 -17.98 -6.82 -0.39
C ALA A 115 -17.68 -5.37 -0.78
N VAL A 116 -17.00 -5.21 -1.92
CA VAL A 116 -16.65 -3.90 -2.48
C VAL A 116 -17.53 -3.58 -3.68
N THR A 117 -18.11 -2.38 -3.70
CA THR A 117 -18.80 -1.82 -4.87
C THR A 117 -18.12 -0.54 -5.34
N GLY A 118 -18.32 -0.17 -6.61
CA GLY A 118 -17.66 1.00 -7.19
C GLY A 118 -16.16 0.80 -7.39
N THR A 119 -15.40 1.89 -7.35
CA THR A 119 -13.94 1.88 -7.49
C THR A 119 -13.29 2.68 -6.37
N PRO A 120 -13.30 2.17 -5.11
CA PRO A 120 -12.56 2.82 -4.04
C PRO A 120 -11.09 2.98 -4.43
N ARG A 121 -10.43 3.99 -3.88
CA ARG A 121 -9.03 4.30 -4.15
C ARG A 121 -8.26 4.54 -2.86
N ILE A 122 -6.97 4.27 -2.91
CA ILE A 122 -5.99 4.72 -1.93
C ILE A 122 -5.06 5.73 -2.59
N THR A 123 -4.73 6.81 -1.89
CA THR A 123 -3.79 7.84 -2.37
C THR A 123 -2.41 7.61 -1.77
N LEU A 124 -1.42 7.35 -2.63
CA LEU A 124 -0.02 7.13 -2.24
C LEU A 124 0.79 8.42 -2.34
N GLU A 125 1.66 8.65 -1.37
CA GLU A 125 2.59 9.79 -1.34
C GLU A 125 3.74 9.51 -2.32
N THR A 126 3.74 10.25 -3.43
CA THR A 126 4.70 10.06 -4.52
C THR A 126 5.35 11.37 -4.97
N GLY A 127 5.48 12.34 -4.06
CA GLY A 127 6.17 13.59 -4.28
C GLY A 127 5.21 14.74 -4.56
N GLU A 128 5.53 15.60 -5.52
CA GLU A 128 4.68 16.78 -5.83
C GLU A 128 3.28 16.39 -6.32
N ALA A 129 3.15 15.21 -6.94
CA ALA A 129 1.88 14.65 -7.35
C ALA A 129 1.73 13.26 -6.73
N ASP A 130 0.59 13.06 -6.05
CA ASP A 130 0.25 11.81 -5.39
C ASP A 130 -0.46 10.84 -6.32
N ALA A 131 -0.14 9.56 -6.18
CA ALA A 131 -0.73 8.51 -6.99
C ALA A 131 -2.11 8.12 -6.45
N SER A 132 -3.12 8.23 -7.30
CA SER A 132 -4.47 7.70 -7.07
C SER A 132 -4.57 6.25 -7.52
N VAL A 133 -4.56 5.30 -6.60
CA VAL A 133 -4.56 3.86 -6.92
C VAL A 133 -5.92 3.25 -6.64
N THR A 134 -6.59 2.72 -7.67
CA THR A 134 -7.93 2.15 -7.53
C THR A 134 -7.91 0.69 -7.10
N PHE A 135 -8.92 0.28 -6.35
CA PHE A 135 -9.20 -1.09 -5.98
C PHE A 135 -9.22 -1.99 -7.21
N THR A 136 -8.52 -3.12 -7.12
CA THR A 136 -8.34 -4.08 -8.21
C THR A 136 -9.20 -5.31 -8.00
N SER A 137 -9.10 -5.92 -6.81
CA SER A 137 -9.81 -7.15 -6.47
C SER A 137 -9.68 -7.49 -4.99
N ASN A 138 -10.53 -8.41 -4.51
CA ASN A 138 -10.24 -9.14 -3.27
C ASN A 138 -9.15 -10.17 -3.59
N ALA A 139 -7.95 -10.02 -3.02
CA ALA A 139 -6.85 -10.98 -3.22
C ALA A 139 -7.10 -12.29 -2.46
N ASP A 140 -7.75 -12.18 -1.31
CA ASP A 140 -8.25 -13.27 -0.47
C ASP A 140 -9.49 -12.75 0.28
N SER A 141 -10.14 -13.60 1.08
CA SER A 141 -11.25 -13.26 1.98
C SER A 141 -10.97 -12.01 2.81
N GLN A 142 -9.76 -11.85 3.37
CA GLN A 142 -9.41 -10.74 4.28
C GLN A 142 -8.40 -9.73 3.67
N GLN A 143 -8.34 -9.63 2.33
CA GLN A 143 -7.34 -8.80 1.65
C GLN A 143 -7.93 -8.03 0.46
N LEU A 144 -7.86 -6.70 0.51
CA LEU A 144 -8.22 -5.83 -0.61
C LEU A 144 -6.96 -5.38 -1.36
N LEU A 145 -6.88 -5.69 -2.65
CA LEU A 145 -5.73 -5.41 -3.49
C LEU A 145 -5.93 -4.14 -4.32
N PHE A 146 -4.89 -3.30 -4.34
CA PHE A 146 -4.75 -2.11 -5.16
C PHE A 146 -3.45 -2.23 -5.96
N ARG A 147 -3.53 -2.24 -7.30
CA ARG A 147 -2.34 -2.31 -8.15
C ARG A 147 -1.90 -0.93 -8.61
N TYR A 148 -0.74 -0.50 -8.13
CA TYR A 148 -0.13 0.77 -8.47
C TYR A 148 0.86 0.61 -9.63
N THR A 149 0.56 1.23 -10.78
CA THR A 149 1.55 1.41 -11.86
C THR A 149 2.21 2.78 -11.70
N ILE A 150 3.53 2.79 -11.60
CA ILE A 150 4.31 4.02 -11.41
C ILE A 150 4.24 4.86 -12.68
N ALA A 151 3.78 6.11 -12.54
CA ALA A 151 3.73 7.09 -13.62
C ALA A 151 4.91 8.05 -13.57
N ALA A 152 5.22 8.71 -14.69
CA ALA A 152 6.27 9.72 -14.77
C ALA A 152 6.09 10.81 -13.69
N GLY A 153 7.18 11.14 -13.00
CA GLY A 153 7.21 12.19 -11.98
C GLY A 153 6.87 11.71 -10.57
N HIS A 154 6.38 10.48 -10.41
CA HIS A 154 6.18 9.88 -9.09
C HIS A 154 7.54 9.52 -8.49
N ASN A 155 7.82 9.99 -7.27
CA ASN A 155 9.07 9.74 -6.57
C ASN A 155 8.79 9.61 -5.06
N SER A 156 9.35 8.58 -4.42
CA SER A 156 9.27 8.40 -2.98
C SER A 156 10.52 7.67 -2.48
N SER A 157 11.14 8.20 -1.42
CA SER A 157 12.28 7.55 -0.78
C SER A 157 11.90 6.30 0.00
N ASP A 158 10.63 6.21 0.41
CA ASP A 158 10.02 5.03 1.00
C ASP A 158 8.49 5.15 0.86
N LEU A 159 7.90 4.30 0.03
CA LEU A 159 6.51 4.44 -0.40
C LEU A 159 5.54 4.22 0.77
N ASP A 160 4.62 5.17 0.94
CA ASP A 160 3.51 5.06 1.87
C ASP A 160 2.27 5.78 1.30
N TYR A 161 1.18 5.80 2.05
CA TYR A 161 0.03 6.65 1.76
C TYR A 161 0.16 8.03 2.42
N THR A 162 -0.59 9.01 1.90
CA THR A 162 -0.46 10.42 2.28
C THR A 162 -0.83 10.70 3.74
N ASP A 163 -1.89 10.08 4.27
CA ASP A 163 -2.38 10.26 5.64
C ASP A 163 -3.37 9.16 6.09
N THR A 164 -3.86 9.26 7.32
CA THR A 164 -4.82 8.29 7.91
C THR A 164 -6.18 8.22 7.18
N THR A 165 -6.44 9.11 6.23
CA THR A 165 -7.69 9.24 5.46
C THR A 165 -7.49 9.06 3.95
N SER A 166 -6.36 8.49 3.51
CA SER A 166 -6.02 8.33 2.10
C SER A 166 -6.97 7.42 1.30
N VAL A 167 -7.88 6.68 1.95
CA VAL A 167 -8.88 5.84 1.28
C VAL A 167 -10.15 6.62 1.00
N ALA A 168 -10.58 6.63 -0.25
CA ALA A 168 -11.84 7.21 -0.70
C ALA A 168 -12.71 6.16 -1.40
N LEU A 169 -14.03 6.21 -1.22
CA LEU A 169 -14.97 5.25 -1.81
C LEU A 169 -15.37 5.59 -3.24
N ASP A 170 -15.24 6.84 -3.67
CA ASP A 170 -15.62 7.32 -5.01
C ASP A 170 -17.04 6.92 -5.45
N GLY A 171 -18.00 6.99 -4.52
CA GLY A 171 -19.40 6.61 -4.75
C GLY A 171 -19.70 5.12 -4.62
N GLY A 172 -18.70 4.31 -4.28
CA GLY A 172 -18.80 2.90 -3.93
C GLY A 172 -19.04 2.65 -2.43
N THR A 173 -18.90 1.40 -2.03
CA THR A 173 -19.03 0.94 -0.64
C THR A 173 -18.01 -0.16 -0.34
N ILE A 174 -17.59 -0.27 0.91
CA ILE A 174 -16.86 -1.41 1.44
C ILE A 174 -17.62 -1.85 2.69
N LEU A 175 -18.33 -2.98 2.58
CA LEU A 175 -19.20 -3.52 3.63
C LEU A 175 -18.81 -4.97 3.91
N ASP A 176 -19.03 -5.45 5.12
CA ASP A 176 -19.07 -6.90 5.35
C ASP A 176 -20.32 -7.55 4.70
N LEU A 177 -20.49 -8.85 4.91
CA LEU A 177 -21.62 -9.60 4.37
C LEU A 177 -22.96 -9.26 5.05
N ALA A 178 -22.95 -8.72 6.27
CA ALA A 178 -24.12 -8.29 7.01
C ALA A 178 -24.53 -6.84 6.70
N GLY A 179 -23.67 -6.09 6.02
CA GLY A 179 -23.86 -4.70 5.61
C GLY A 179 -23.23 -3.68 6.56
N ASN A 180 -22.39 -4.08 7.53
CA ASN A 180 -21.68 -3.12 8.37
C ASN A 180 -20.54 -2.46 7.55
N PRO A 181 -20.43 -1.12 7.55
CA PRO A 181 -19.43 -0.42 6.77
C PRO A 181 -18.05 -0.46 7.42
N LEU A 182 -17.00 -0.61 6.60
CA LEU A 182 -15.61 -0.52 7.05
C LEU A 182 -15.24 0.94 7.38
N PRO A 183 -14.81 1.25 8.62
CA PRO A 183 -14.17 2.51 8.94
C PRO A 183 -12.84 2.65 8.18
N LEU A 184 -12.68 3.73 7.41
CA LEU A 184 -11.56 3.91 6.48
C LEU A 184 -10.33 4.61 7.08
N THR A 185 -10.19 4.60 8.41
CA THR A 185 -9.04 5.21 9.08
C THR A 185 -7.86 4.26 9.02
N LEU A 186 -6.78 4.67 8.37
CA LEU A 186 -5.51 3.94 8.31
C LEU A 186 -4.63 4.23 9.52
N ALA A 187 -3.57 3.46 9.69
CA ALA A 187 -2.49 3.80 10.60
C ALA A 187 -1.82 5.12 10.18
N VAL A 188 -1.03 5.71 11.06
CA VAL A 188 -0.24 6.91 10.71
C VAL A 188 0.91 6.46 9.78
N PRO A 189 1.15 7.11 8.63
CA PRO A 189 2.28 6.80 7.76
C PRO A 189 3.61 6.76 8.52
N GLY A 190 4.48 5.80 8.19
CA GLY A 190 5.73 5.56 8.91
C GLY A 190 5.59 4.93 10.30
N GLN A 191 4.38 4.57 10.75
CA GLN A 191 4.13 3.85 12.01
C GLN A 191 3.61 2.44 11.76
N ALA A 192 3.76 1.54 12.74
CA ALA A 192 3.29 0.16 12.63
C ALA A 192 1.84 0.07 12.10
N GLY A 193 1.63 -0.74 11.06
CA GLY A 193 0.36 -0.85 10.34
C GLY A 193 0.28 -0.02 9.05
N SER A 194 1.25 0.87 8.79
CA SER A 194 1.48 1.49 7.47
C SER A 194 2.49 0.70 6.63
N ILE A 195 2.79 1.14 5.40
CA ILE A 195 3.60 0.39 4.43
C ILE A 195 5.10 0.43 4.77
N SER A 196 5.64 1.65 4.95
CA SER A 196 7.08 1.92 5.09
C SER A 196 7.80 1.27 6.31
N PRO A 197 7.15 0.95 7.45
CA PRO A 197 7.84 0.30 8.57
C PRO A 197 8.29 -1.13 8.29
N THR A 198 7.63 -1.84 7.36
CA THR A 198 7.89 -3.25 7.06
C THR A 198 8.37 -3.50 5.64
N ASN A 199 8.28 -2.50 4.77
CA ASN A 199 8.62 -2.61 3.36
C ASN A 199 9.47 -1.40 2.99
N ALA A 200 10.56 -1.63 2.26
CA ALA A 200 11.46 -0.59 1.77
C ALA A 200 11.30 -0.45 0.26
N LEU A 201 10.31 0.35 -0.15
CA LEU A 201 9.97 0.57 -1.55
C LEU A 201 10.41 1.97 -1.99
N VAL A 202 11.51 2.06 -2.73
CA VAL A 202 11.98 3.32 -3.31
C VAL A 202 11.39 3.46 -4.71
N VAL A 203 10.63 4.53 -4.94
CA VAL A 203 10.12 4.90 -6.27
C VAL A 203 10.97 6.04 -6.78
N ASP A 204 11.63 5.83 -7.91
CA ASP A 204 12.46 6.84 -8.57
C ASP A 204 12.21 6.84 -10.08
N THR A 205 11.65 7.94 -10.57
CA THR A 205 11.36 8.16 -11.99
C THR A 205 12.28 9.19 -12.62
N GLN A 206 13.22 9.75 -11.86
CA GLN A 206 14.20 10.68 -12.39
C GLN A 206 15.39 9.91 -12.98
N ALA A 207 15.81 10.33 -14.18
CA ALA A 207 17.03 9.79 -14.76
C ALA A 207 18.25 10.50 -14.15
N PRO A 208 19.36 9.79 -13.90
CA PRO A 208 20.58 10.39 -13.42
C PRO A 208 21.12 11.41 -14.44
N ALA A 209 21.45 12.59 -13.96
CA ALA A 209 22.16 13.62 -14.70
C ALA A 209 23.68 13.48 -14.48
N CYS A 210 24.46 13.58 -15.54
CA CYS A 210 25.92 13.53 -15.48
C CYS A 210 26.54 14.87 -15.89
N SER A 211 27.61 15.26 -15.19
CA SER A 211 28.48 16.37 -15.54
C SER A 211 29.93 15.91 -15.62
N LEU A 212 30.69 16.47 -16.56
CA LEU A 212 32.11 16.16 -16.73
C LEU A 212 32.98 17.34 -16.28
N ALA A 213 34.03 17.04 -15.53
CA ALA A 213 35.12 17.96 -15.22
C ALA A 213 36.45 17.34 -15.64
N TYR A 214 37.46 18.16 -15.91
CA TYR A 214 38.81 17.68 -16.20
C TYR A 214 39.87 18.42 -15.39
N PHE A 215 41.00 17.76 -15.14
CA PHE A 215 42.15 18.32 -14.45
C PHE A 215 43.47 17.87 -15.07
N ASN A 216 44.32 18.82 -15.52
CA ASN A 216 45.65 18.53 -16.04
C ASN A 216 46.70 18.64 -14.92
N PHE A 217 47.24 17.50 -14.47
CA PHE A 217 48.23 17.45 -13.38
C PHE A 217 49.57 18.05 -13.74
N THR A 218 49.97 17.94 -15.00
CA THR A 218 51.29 18.37 -15.46
C THR A 218 51.30 19.88 -15.74
N GLN A 219 50.13 20.47 -16.05
CA GLN A 219 49.99 21.89 -16.38
C GLN A 219 48.75 22.54 -15.73
N PRO A 220 48.71 22.67 -14.39
CA PRO A 220 47.53 23.13 -13.67
C PRO A 220 47.14 24.59 -13.93
N LEU A 221 48.05 25.40 -14.50
CA LEU A 221 47.83 26.83 -14.78
C LEU A 221 47.38 27.12 -16.21
N LEU A 222 47.35 26.12 -17.09
CA LEU A 222 46.98 26.30 -18.49
C LEU A 222 45.57 25.71 -18.72
N SER A 223 44.58 26.59 -18.76
CA SER A 223 43.22 26.21 -19.15
C SER A 223 43.19 25.86 -20.63
N ASN A 224 42.72 24.67 -20.97
CA ASN A 224 42.48 24.19 -22.34
C ASN A 224 43.74 23.95 -23.21
N LEU A 225 44.92 23.74 -22.61
CA LEU A 225 46.13 23.32 -23.35
C LEU A 225 46.67 21.99 -22.78
N GLY A 226 47.23 21.16 -23.67
CA GLY A 226 47.88 19.91 -23.31
C GLY A 226 49.00 19.53 -24.28
N LYS A 227 50.00 18.79 -23.80
CA LYS A 227 51.07 18.17 -24.62
C LYS A 227 51.19 16.67 -24.33
N GLY A 228 51.91 15.92 -25.17
CA GLY A 228 52.04 14.45 -25.09
C GLY A 228 52.30 13.86 -23.70
N GLU A 229 53.10 14.55 -22.86
CA GLU A 229 53.46 14.09 -21.51
C GLU A 229 52.51 14.57 -20.39
N ASP A 230 51.41 15.21 -20.74
CA ASP A 230 50.45 15.66 -19.74
C ASP A 230 49.56 14.50 -19.27
N ARG A 231 49.27 14.51 -17.97
CA ARG A 231 48.32 13.60 -17.34
C ARG A 231 47.00 14.33 -17.09
N LEU A 232 45.92 13.79 -17.65
CA LEU A 232 44.58 14.34 -17.53
C LEU A 232 43.70 13.39 -16.72
N ASP A 233 43.07 13.89 -15.66
CA ASP A 233 41.92 13.21 -15.05
C ASP A 233 40.64 13.81 -15.61
N ILE A 234 39.72 12.95 -16.02
CA ILE A 234 38.34 13.33 -16.33
C ILE A 234 37.47 12.75 -15.22
N LYS A 235 36.72 13.61 -14.53
CA LYS A 235 35.73 13.23 -13.52
C LYS A 235 34.33 13.29 -14.13
N ALA A 236 33.62 12.17 -14.10
CA ALA A 236 32.18 12.10 -14.33
C ALA A 236 31.47 12.13 -12.98
N MET A 237 30.62 13.14 -12.78
CA MET A 237 29.88 13.35 -11.54
C MET A 237 28.39 13.21 -11.84
N PHE A 238 27.75 12.23 -11.22
CA PHE A 238 26.32 12.00 -11.29
C PHE A 238 25.63 12.65 -10.09
N ASN A 239 24.41 13.14 -10.28
CA ASN A 239 23.59 13.70 -9.20
C ASN A 239 23.03 12.63 -8.24
N GLU A 240 23.14 11.36 -8.61
CA GLU A 240 22.70 10.20 -7.85
C GLU A 240 23.58 8.99 -8.18
N LYS A 241 23.41 7.91 -7.39
CA LYS A 241 24.14 6.67 -7.60
C LYS A 241 23.67 5.96 -8.85
N ILE A 242 24.59 5.32 -9.57
CA ILE A 242 24.28 4.54 -10.77
C ILE A 242 24.57 3.05 -10.56
N LYS A 243 23.74 2.20 -11.17
CA LYS A 243 23.81 0.74 -10.99
C LYS A 243 25.01 0.08 -11.68
N SER A 244 25.56 0.72 -12.71
CA SER A 244 26.64 0.18 -13.53
C SER A 244 27.79 1.16 -13.63
N SER A 245 29.01 0.64 -13.63
CA SER A 245 30.20 1.46 -13.89
C SER A 245 30.13 2.08 -15.29
N PRO A 246 30.30 3.40 -15.43
CA PRO A 246 30.30 4.07 -16.72
C PRO A 246 31.62 3.82 -17.45
N THR A 247 31.61 3.89 -18.78
CA THR A 247 32.81 3.86 -19.61
C THR A 247 33.06 5.23 -20.23
N LEU A 248 34.32 5.57 -20.48
CA LEU A 248 34.67 6.83 -21.13
C LEU A 248 35.34 6.58 -22.47
N SER A 249 34.80 7.17 -23.53
CA SER A 249 35.46 7.25 -24.83
C SER A 249 36.05 8.62 -25.05
N VAL A 250 37.33 8.65 -25.38
CA VAL A 250 38.09 9.88 -25.66
C VAL A 250 38.49 9.88 -27.13
N PHE A 251 38.37 11.04 -27.76
CA PHE A 251 38.61 11.22 -29.18
C PHE A 251 39.54 12.39 -29.40
N TRP A 252 40.75 12.08 -29.85
CA TRP A 252 41.71 13.08 -30.32
C TRP A 252 41.35 13.55 -31.74
N PRO A 253 41.66 14.80 -32.10
CA PRO A 253 41.39 15.35 -33.43
C PRO A 253 42.38 14.81 -34.49
N VAL A 254 42.35 13.49 -34.73
CA VAL A 254 43.08 12.77 -35.80
C VAL A 254 42.09 12.24 -36.85
N ALA A 255 42.59 11.86 -38.03
CA ALA A 255 41.78 11.35 -39.14
C ALA A 255 40.97 10.06 -38.84
N THR A 256 41.28 9.37 -37.73
CA THR A 256 40.51 8.22 -37.24
C THR A 256 40.05 8.48 -35.80
N ASP A 257 38.75 8.70 -35.65
CA ASP A 257 38.00 9.01 -34.42
C ASP A 257 38.03 7.84 -33.40
N SER A 258 39.18 7.24 -33.09
CA SER A 258 39.25 5.99 -32.31
C SER A 258 40.45 5.93 -31.39
N THR A 259 40.62 6.95 -30.55
CA THR A 259 41.80 7.05 -29.70
C THR A 259 41.41 6.99 -28.24
N HIS A 260 41.11 5.75 -27.80
CA HIS A 260 40.65 5.32 -26.47
C HIS A 260 39.12 5.23 -26.34
N VAL A 261 38.58 4.13 -26.85
CA VAL A 261 37.17 3.75 -26.68
C VAL A 261 37.02 2.92 -25.40
N ASP A 262 35.91 3.11 -24.68
CA ASP A 262 35.48 2.34 -23.52
C ASP A 262 36.52 2.17 -22.41
N LYS A 263 37.21 3.25 -22.04
CA LYS A 263 38.10 3.22 -20.88
C LYS A 263 37.27 2.99 -19.61
N GLY A 264 37.64 1.94 -18.87
CA GLY A 264 37.19 1.77 -17.49
C GLY A 264 37.71 2.89 -16.61
N PHE A 265 36.98 3.18 -15.53
CA PHE A 265 37.38 4.16 -14.54
C PHE A 265 38.66 3.72 -13.81
N THR A 266 39.41 4.69 -13.30
CA THR A 266 40.62 4.50 -12.49
C THR A 266 40.38 4.73 -11.00
N GLY A 267 39.25 5.33 -10.63
CA GLY A 267 38.76 5.42 -9.25
C GLY A 267 37.30 5.83 -9.19
N SER A 268 36.59 5.42 -8.13
CA SER A 268 35.25 5.90 -7.77
C SER A 268 35.35 6.58 -6.41
N GLU A 269 34.66 7.70 -6.24
CA GLU A 269 34.53 8.46 -4.99
C GLU A 269 33.02 8.60 -4.66
N ASP A 270 32.69 8.76 -3.38
CA ASP A 270 31.33 9.06 -2.90
C ASP A 270 30.27 8.03 -3.31
N ASP A 271 30.53 6.76 -2.96
CA ASP A 271 29.53 5.68 -3.03
C ASP A 271 28.91 5.55 -4.44
N ASP A 272 29.79 5.60 -5.45
CA ASP A 272 29.51 5.43 -6.88
C ASP A 272 28.76 6.58 -7.60
N SER A 273 28.78 7.79 -7.03
CA SER A 273 28.26 9.00 -7.69
C SER A 273 29.34 9.77 -8.45
N THR A 274 30.64 9.57 -8.16
CA THR A 274 31.75 10.23 -8.87
C THR A 274 32.75 9.21 -9.40
N TRP A 275 33.03 9.25 -10.70
CA TRP A 275 33.93 8.33 -11.40
C TRP A 275 35.08 9.09 -12.05
N THR A 276 36.31 8.68 -11.76
CA THR A 276 37.53 9.30 -12.31
C THR A 276 38.15 8.41 -13.38
N TYR A 277 38.57 9.01 -14.48
CA TYR A 277 39.29 8.38 -15.59
C TYR A 277 40.62 9.08 -15.79
N THR A 278 41.72 8.39 -15.51
CA THR A 278 43.08 8.91 -15.70
C THR A 278 43.62 8.57 -17.08
N ILE A 279 43.94 9.60 -17.85
CA ILE A 279 44.64 9.52 -19.13
C ILE A 279 46.11 9.85 -18.87
N THR A 280 46.97 8.84 -18.98
CA THR A 280 48.40 8.94 -18.59
C THR A 280 49.33 9.37 -19.72
N ALA A 281 48.84 9.44 -20.96
CA ALA A 281 49.61 9.93 -22.11
C ALA A 281 48.66 10.52 -23.15
N LEU A 282 48.95 11.75 -23.58
CA LEU A 282 48.35 12.34 -24.76
C LEU A 282 49.17 11.93 -26.00
N PRO A 283 48.61 11.91 -27.22
CA PRO A 283 49.37 11.51 -28.40
C PRO A 283 50.62 12.38 -28.62
N GLU A 284 51.74 11.74 -28.97
CA GLU A 284 53.07 12.37 -29.05
C GLU A 284 53.34 13.17 -30.36
N LEU A 285 52.40 13.22 -31.30
CA LEU A 285 52.61 13.90 -32.59
C LEU A 285 52.65 15.44 -32.44
N THR A 286 53.52 16.07 -33.25
CA THR A 286 54.09 17.40 -32.99
C THR A 286 53.17 18.60 -33.19
N THR A 287 51.93 18.44 -33.65
CA THR A 287 50.94 19.53 -33.71
C THR A 287 49.52 18.98 -33.77
N TYR A 288 48.79 19.04 -32.66
CA TYR A 288 47.33 18.90 -32.63
C TYR A 288 46.70 20.27 -32.45
N THR A 289 45.89 20.69 -33.42
CA THR A 289 45.03 21.86 -33.29
C THR A 289 43.58 21.38 -33.36
N GLY A 290 42.88 21.36 -32.23
CA GLY A 290 41.48 20.95 -32.16
C GLY A 290 41.05 20.58 -30.75
N ASN A 291 39.74 20.42 -30.56
CA ASN A 291 39.16 20.05 -29.27
C ASN A 291 39.23 18.54 -29.07
N ILE A 292 39.56 18.12 -27.85
CA ILE A 292 39.36 16.75 -27.38
C ILE A 292 37.86 16.55 -27.22
N THR A 293 37.30 15.49 -27.81
CA THR A 293 35.89 15.12 -27.57
C THR A 293 35.84 13.96 -26.60
N VAL A 294 34.93 14.03 -25.65
CA VAL A 294 34.72 13.02 -24.62
C VAL A 294 33.26 12.58 -24.68
N ARG A 295 33.02 11.27 -24.64
CA ARG A 295 31.69 10.67 -24.60
C ARG A 295 31.62 9.66 -23.45
N LEU A 296 30.58 9.77 -22.65
CA LEU A 296 30.24 8.85 -21.57
C LEU A 296 29.09 7.94 -22.04
#